data_AF-A0A068RGY1-F1
#
_entry.id   AF-A0A068RGY1-F1
#
_cell.length_a   1.000
_cell.length_b   1.000
_cell.length_c   1.000
_cell.angle_alpha   90.00
_cell.angle_beta   90.00
_cell.angle_gamma   90.00
#
_symmetry.space_group_name_H-M   'P 1'
#
loop_
_entity.id
_entity.type
_entity.pdbx_description
1 polymer ?
#
loop_
_entity_poly.entity_id
_entity_poly.type
_entity_poly.pdbx_seq_one_letter_code
_entity_poly.pdbx_strand_id
1 'polypeptide(L)'
;MRDSLWILIVGILVFVLVLVLLLCFTKGSGDTLFLTGPDDPETACAFRITPALLATLSEDARISYEQAKVFQQRYPPNSIPTDITLSQLVSIQEKGVSAFEFELNMESNGFVSARTELQFLSGESCFQTNLPLPRNQDVYYWEAKIFEKPATTTVAIGVATKPYPHFRLPGWNQHSIAYFSNTGSKYFSNPFHEKPYGPPLQQGDVLGVGYRHRSGTIFFTRNGRRLDDACMGLRWNLFPTIGANGPCQIHVNFGQLGFVFVEANIKKWGLAPVHGTLAPPPAYGLEADSLLLERGDDSSRRTTTMTNNERQPLFMPQQLYPPPPDYNTFS
;
A
#
# COMPACT_ATOMS: atom_id res chain seq x y z
N MET A 1 45.95 -34.23 -48.53
CA MET A 1 45.14 -33.00 -48.41
C MET A 1 43.65 -33.26 -48.19
N ARG A 2 43.07 -34.34 -48.75
CA ARG A 2 41.63 -34.67 -48.60
C ARG A 2 41.28 -35.25 -47.22
N ASP A 3 42.24 -35.94 -46.58
CA ASP A 3 42.04 -36.59 -45.28
C ASP A 3 42.12 -35.63 -44.07
N SER A 4 42.56 -34.39 -44.28
CA SER A 4 42.57 -33.36 -43.22
C SER A 4 41.31 -32.48 -43.28
N LEU A 5 40.62 -32.46 -44.41
CA LEU A 5 39.43 -31.64 -44.64
C LEU A 5 38.22 -32.18 -43.86
N TRP A 6 38.02 -33.50 -43.82
CA TRP A 6 36.89 -34.09 -43.09
C TRP A 6 37.03 -33.89 -41.57
N ILE A 7 38.26 -33.91 -41.03
CA ILE A 7 38.53 -33.63 -39.62
C ILE A 7 38.18 -32.18 -39.27
N LEU A 8 38.51 -31.23 -40.15
CA LEU A 8 38.12 -29.83 -40.00
C LEU A 8 36.60 -29.66 -40.05
N ILE A 9 35.91 -30.33 -40.99
CA ILE A 9 34.45 -30.26 -41.12
C ILE A 9 33.77 -30.83 -39.88
N VAL A 10 34.22 -31.99 -39.39
CA VAL A 10 33.68 -32.61 -38.16
C VAL A 10 33.97 -31.72 -36.95
N GLY A 11 35.15 -31.13 -36.84
CA GLY A 11 35.50 -30.18 -35.79
C GLY A 11 34.60 -28.94 -35.77
N ILE A 12 34.30 -28.37 -36.93
CA ILE A 12 33.37 -27.24 -37.06
C ILE A 12 31.96 -27.64 -36.66
N LEU A 13 31.50 -28.83 -37.06
CA LEU A 13 30.14 -29.29 -36.76
C LEU A 13 29.94 -29.55 -35.26
N VAL A 14 30.95 -30.14 -34.59
CA VAL A 14 30.96 -30.31 -33.13
C VAL A 14 31.04 -28.95 -32.42
N PHE A 15 31.85 -28.01 -32.91
CA PHE A 15 31.93 -26.66 -32.34
C PHE A 15 30.59 -25.92 -32.44
N VAL A 16 29.91 -26.00 -33.58
CA VAL A 16 28.57 -25.42 -33.77
C VAL A 16 27.54 -26.10 -32.87
N LEU A 17 27.58 -27.43 -32.72
CA LEU A 17 26.69 -28.17 -31.82
C LEU A 17 26.91 -27.73 -30.35
N VAL A 18 28.15 -27.60 -29.91
CA VAL A 18 28.51 -27.15 -28.57
C VAL A 18 28.11 -25.69 -28.36
N LEU A 19 28.26 -24.83 -29.37
CA LEU A 19 27.78 -23.44 -29.33
C LEU A 19 26.25 -23.37 -29.20
N VAL A 20 25.53 -24.19 -29.98
CA VAL A 20 24.05 -24.28 -29.90
C VAL A 20 23.62 -24.82 -28.54
N LEU A 21 24.28 -25.85 -28.02
CA LEU A 21 24.01 -26.38 -26.68
C LEU A 21 24.31 -25.33 -25.61
N LEU A 22 25.44 -24.63 -25.67
CA LEU A 22 25.76 -23.52 -24.76
C LEU A 22 24.71 -22.41 -24.85
N LEU A 23 24.27 -22.02 -26.05
CA LEU A 23 23.19 -21.04 -26.22
C LEU A 23 21.84 -21.54 -25.69
N CYS A 24 21.54 -22.83 -25.78
CA CYS A 24 20.35 -23.45 -25.19
C CYS A 24 20.46 -23.53 -23.66
N PHE A 25 21.64 -23.83 -23.11
CA PHE A 25 21.89 -23.89 -21.67
C PHE A 25 21.97 -22.51 -21.02
N THR A 26 22.48 -21.48 -21.70
CA THR A 26 22.35 -20.09 -21.23
C THR A 26 20.90 -19.59 -21.30
N LYS A 27 20.10 -20.07 -22.26
CA LYS A 27 18.64 -19.84 -22.26
C LYS A 27 17.90 -20.55 -21.10
N GLY A 28 18.51 -21.58 -20.52
CA GLY A 28 17.96 -22.38 -19.41
C GLY A 28 18.39 -21.93 -18.02
N SER A 29 19.31 -20.98 -17.90
CA SER A 29 19.76 -20.45 -16.60
C SER A 29 20.27 -19.02 -16.75
N GLY A 30 19.41 -18.07 -16.34
CA GLY A 30 19.81 -16.70 -16.04
C GLY A 30 19.52 -15.68 -17.13
N ASP A 31 18.80 -14.64 -16.72
CA ASP A 31 18.75 -13.31 -17.31
C ASP A 31 18.02 -13.16 -18.66
N THR A 32 16.72 -12.87 -18.53
CA THR A 32 15.96 -12.07 -19.48
C THR A 32 16.68 -10.73 -19.70
N LEU A 33 17.60 -10.71 -20.65
CA LEU A 33 18.15 -9.50 -21.23
C LEU A 33 16.99 -8.76 -21.89
N PHE A 34 16.53 -7.71 -21.22
CA PHE A 34 15.41 -6.86 -21.63
C PHE A 34 15.74 -6.10 -22.92
N LEU A 35 15.51 -6.75 -24.05
CA LEU A 35 14.97 -6.08 -25.22
C LEU A 35 13.50 -6.47 -25.25
N THR A 36 12.67 -5.55 -24.76
CA THR A 36 11.22 -5.56 -24.89
C THR A 36 10.85 -5.79 -26.35
N GLY A 37 10.53 -7.04 -26.70
CA GLY A 37 9.85 -7.35 -27.95
C GLY A 37 8.45 -6.72 -27.92
N PRO A 38 7.93 -6.24 -29.06
CA PRO A 38 6.61 -5.58 -29.13
C PRO A 38 5.42 -6.54 -28.93
N ASP A 39 5.65 -7.82 -28.61
CA ASP A 39 4.66 -8.89 -28.70
C ASP A 39 4.21 -9.46 -27.34
N ASP A 40 4.33 -8.70 -26.25
CA ASP A 40 3.56 -8.99 -25.02
C ASP A 40 2.14 -8.41 -25.15
N PRO A 41 1.08 -9.24 -25.27
CA PRO A 41 -0.29 -8.78 -25.47
C PRO A 41 -0.87 -8.00 -24.28
N GLU A 42 -0.17 -7.96 -23.14
CA GLU A 42 -0.56 -7.19 -21.96
C GLU A 42 0.03 -5.77 -21.95
N THR A 43 1.18 -5.56 -22.59
CA THR A 43 1.84 -4.24 -22.74
C THR A 43 1.46 -3.55 -24.06
N ALA A 44 1.02 -4.31 -25.07
CA ALA A 44 0.63 -3.82 -26.39
C ALA A 44 -0.75 -3.13 -26.46
N CYS A 45 -1.49 -3.03 -25.35
CA CYS A 45 -2.82 -2.44 -25.38
C CYS A 45 -2.78 -0.91 -25.21
N ALA A 46 -2.11 -0.22 -26.12
CA ALA A 46 -2.54 1.12 -26.51
C ALA A 46 -3.86 0.99 -27.30
N PHE A 47 -4.91 0.48 -26.66
CA PHE A 47 -6.26 0.56 -27.21
C PHE A 47 -6.54 2.04 -27.43
N ARG A 48 -6.49 2.45 -28.70
CA ARG A 48 -6.72 3.84 -29.09
C ARG A 48 -8.18 4.14 -28.84
N ILE A 49 -8.42 4.96 -27.84
CA ILE A 49 -9.75 5.42 -27.47
C ILE A 49 -10.28 6.21 -28.66
N THR A 50 -11.32 5.68 -29.28
CA THR A 50 -11.97 6.29 -30.44
C THR A 50 -12.99 7.33 -29.97
N PRO A 51 -13.25 8.38 -30.76
CA PRO A 51 -14.25 9.39 -30.42
C PRO A 51 -15.66 8.78 -30.28
N ALA A 52 -15.97 7.71 -31.01
CA ALA A 52 -17.23 6.98 -30.89
C ALA A 52 -17.42 6.37 -29.49
N LEU A 53 -16.34 5.88 -28.89
CA LEU A 53 -16.38 5.25 -27.57
C LEU A 53 -16.42 6.28 -26.44
N LEU A 54 -15.89 7.49 -26.68
CA LEU A 54 -16.10 8.63 -25.78
C LEU A 54 -17.55 9.12 -25.82
N ALA A 55 -18.23 9.02 -26.96
CA ALA A 55 -19.63 9.42 -27.11
C ALA A 55 -20.62 8.49 -26.39
N THR A 56 -20.22 7.28 -25.97
CA THR A 56 -21.08 6.38 -25.18
C THR A 56 -21.09 6.72 -23.69
N LEU A 57 -20.16 7.55 -23.21
CA LEU A 57 -20.12 7.97 -21.81
C LEU A 57 -21.16 9.04 -21.51
N SER A 58 -21.54 9.16 -20.24
CA SER A 58 -22.27 10.33 -19.75
C SER A 58 -21.42 11.60 -19.91
N GLU A 59 -22.08 12.75 -19.96
CA GLU A 59 -21.41 14.04 -20.10
C GLU A 59 -20.36 14.25 -18.99
N ASP A 60 -20.72 13.94 -17.74
CA ASP A 60 -19.81 14.04 -16.59
C ASP A 60 -18.58 13.12 -16.73
N ALA A 61 -18.78 11.88 -17.18
CA ALA A 61 -17.69 10.93 -17.39
C ALA A 61 -16.78 11.31 -18.56
N ARG A 62 -17.33 11.95 -19.60
CA ARG A 62 -16.55 12.50 -20.71
C ARG A 62 -15.69 13.68 -20.24
N ILE A 63 -16.27 14.62 -19.50
CA ILE A 63 -15.55 15.76 -18.93
C ILE A 63 -14.43 15.27 -18.02
N SER A 64 -14.70 14.32 -17.12
CA SER A 64 -13.68 13.78 -16.20
C SER A 64 -12.56 13.07 -16.97
N TYR A 65 -12.88 12.35 -18.04
CA TYR A 65 -11.88 11.74 -18.92
C TYR A 65 -11.00 12.79 -19.63
N GLU A 66 -11.60 13.83 -20.22
CA GLU A 66 -10.87 14.88 -20.93
C GLU A 66 -9.95 15.68 -19.99
N GLN A 67 -10.47 16.03 -18.80
CA GLN A 67 -9.67 16.66 -17.75
C GLN A 67 -8.50 15.77 -17.34
N ALA A 68 -8.73 14.47 -17.14
CA ALA A 68 -7.67 13.54 -16.78
C ALA A 68 -6.61 13.39 -17.90
N LYS A 69 -7.03 13.43 -19.17
CA LYS A 69 -6.11 13.42 -20.31
C LYS A 69 -5.22 14.67 -20.32
N VAL A 70 -5.78 15.85 -20.12
CA VAL A 70 -5.02 17.11 -20.02
C VAL A 70 -4.09 17.07 -18.81
N PHE A 71 -4.56 16.55 -17.67
CA PHE A 71 -3.75 16.37 -16.47
C PHE A 71 -2.52 15.50 -16.74
N GLN A 72 -2.69 14.35 -17.38
CA GLN A 72 -1.58 13.43 -17.69
C GLN A 72 -0.59 14.01 -18.71
N GLN A 73 -1.06 14.86 -19.63
CA GLN A 73 -0.17 15.58 -20.55
C GLN A 73 0.68 16.62 -19.82
N ARG A 74 0.10 17.30 -18.81
CA ARG A 74 0.79 18.30 -18.01
C ARG A 74 1.72 17.67 -16.96
N TYR A 75 1.34 16.51 -16.45
CA TYR A 75 2.02 15.81 -15.37
C TYR A 75 2.29 14.35 -15.76
N PRO A 76 3.28 14.10 -16.63
CA PRO A 76 3.67 12.73 -17.01
C PRO A 76 4.21 11.95 -15.81
N PRO A 77 4.21 10.60 -15.86
CA PRO A 77 4.84 9.80 -14.81
C PRO A 77 6.31 10.20 -14.62
N ASN A 78 6.78 10.24 -13.37
CA ASN A 78 8.09 10.77 -12.95
C ASN A 78 8.27 12.30 -13.15
N SER A 79 7.22 13.08 -13.42
CA SER A 79 7.33 14.54 -13.41
C SER A 79 7.68 15.09 -12.02
N ILE A 80 7.41 14.32 -10.96
CA ILE A 80 7.82 14.62 -9.59
C ILE A 80 8.78 13.53 -9.10
N PRO A 81 9.76 13.86 -8.24
CA PRO A 81 10.56 12.86 -7.56
C PRO A 81 9.64 11.94 -6.73
N THR A 82 9.63 10.65 -7.07
CA THR A 82 8.81 9.63 -6.38
C THR A 82 9.66 8.62 -5.63
N ASP A 83 10.99 8.74 -5.70
CA ASP A 83 11.91 7.90 -4.95
C ASP A 83 11.87 8.28 -3.47
N ILE A 84 12.01 7.27 -2.61
CA ILE A 84 12.01 7.46 -1.15
C ILE A 84 13.26 8.26 -0.78
N THR A 85 13.08 9.44 -0.18
CA THR A 85 14.18 10.30 0.25
C THR A 85 14.84 9.77 1.53
N LEU A 86 16.03 10.27 1.86
CA LEU A 86 16.71 9.90 3.11
C LEU A 86 15.88 10.23 4.36
N SER A 87 15.21 11.38 4.38
CA SER A 87 14.34 11.75 5.50
C SER A 87 13.12 10.82 5.61
N GLN A 88 12.56 10.39 4.49
CA GLN A 88 11.48 9.41 4.47
C GLN A 88 11.96 8.03 4.94
N LEU A 89 13.17 7.60 4.56
CA LEU A 89 13.77 6.35 5.05
C LEU A 89 13.95 6.37 6.57
N VAL A 90 14.44 7.48 7.13
CA VAL A 90 14.54 7.66 8.59
C VAL A 90 13.15 7.59 9.23
N SER A 91 12.15 8.26 8.66
CA SER A 91 10.77 8.18 9.15
C SER A 91 10.20 6.75 9.12
N ILE A 92 10.48 5.98 8.06
CA ILE A 92 10.07 4.55 7.97
C ILE A 92 10.81 3.72 9.03
N GLN A 93 12.10 3.99 9.28
CA GLN A 93 12.86 3.31 10.32
C GLN A 93 12.32 3.62 11.72
N GLU A 94 12.02 4.88 12.02
CA GLU A 94 11.54 5.32 13.32
C GLU A 94 10.10 4.90 13.61
N LYS A 95 9.20 5.01 12.62
CA LYS A 95 7.76 4.76 12.79
C LYS A 95 7.32 3.37 12.30
N GLY A 96 8.16 2.66 11.57
CA GLY A 96 7.80 1.40 10.93
C GLY A 96 6.70 1.59 9.89
N VAL A 97 5.76 0.64 9.85
CA VAL A 97 4.56 0.68 8.99
C VAL A 97 3.68 1.91 9.24
N SER A 98 3.76 2.53 10.42
CA SER A 98 2.99 3.75 10.75
C SER A 98 3.48 5.01 10.03
N ALA A 99 4.59 4.92 9.27
CA ALA A 99 5.04 5.96 8.35
C ALA A 99 4.18 6.04 7.07
N PHE A 100 3.51 4.95 6.69
CA PHE A 100 2.62 4.89 5.52
C PHE A 100 1.25 5.41 5.91
N GLU A 101 0.82 6.49 5.25
CA GLU A 101 -0.47 7.13 5.48
C GLU A 101 -1.05 7.62 4.15
N PHE A 102 -2.37 7.74 4.07
CA PHE A 102 -3.03 8.37 2.92
C PHE A 102 -2.98 9.89 3.02
N GLU A 103 -2.63 10.53 1.91
CA GLU A 103 -2.62 11.98 1.82
C GLU A 103 -4.04 12.51 1.63
N LEU A 104 -4.44 13.47 2.46
CA LEU A 104 -5.67 14.20 2.25
C LEU A 104 -5.47 15.24 1.14
N ASN A 105 -6.28 15.16 0.10
CA ASN A 105 -6.37 16.24 -0.88
C ASN A 105 -7.59 17.11 -0.55
N MET A 106 -7.40 18.42 -0.39
CA MET A 106 -8.48 19.38 -0.10
C MET A 106 -9.56 19.40 -1.20
N GLU A 107 -9.21 18.99 -2.42
CA GLU A 107 -10.13 18.90 -3.56
C GLU A 107 -10.89 17.57 -3.62
N SER A 108 -10.52 16.59 -2.80
CA SER A 108 -11.18 15.28 -2.78
C SER A 108 -12.38 15.26 -1.83
N ASN A 109 -13.46 14.60 -2.26
CA ASN A 109 -14.72 14.50 -1.51
C ASN A 109 -14.69 13.36 -0.48
N GLY A 110 -13.70 13.41 0.41
CA GLY A 110 -13.54 12.44 1.48
C GLY A 110 -12.53 12.89 2.52
N PHE A 111 -12.35 12.08 3.55
CA PHE A 111 -11.33 12.33 4.55
C PHE A 111 -10.64 11.04 4.98
N VAL A 112 -9.44 11.23 5.54
CA VAL A 112 -8.61 10.15 6.07
C VAL A 112 -8.61 10.25 7.59
N SER A 113 -9.07 9.19 8.26
CA SER A 113 -8.98 9.01 9.71
C SER A 113 -7.88 8.00 10.03
N ALA A 114 -7.29 8.12 11.23
CA ALA A 114 -6.27 7.18 11.73
C ALA A 114 -5.17 6.80 10.71
N ARG A 115 -4.81 7.73 9.80
CA ARG A 115 -3.85 7.58 8.69
C ARG A 115 -4.20 6.56 7.60
N THR A 116 -5.07 5.59 7.88
CA THR A 116 -5.33 4.42 7.02
C THR A 116 -6.80 4.06 6.85
N GLU A 117 -7.70 4.84 7.46
CA GLU A 117 -9.14 4.69 7.31
C GLU A 117 -9.64 5.76 6.34
N LEU A 118 -10.21 5.31 5.22
CA LEU A 118 -10.72 6.18 4.17
C LEU A 118 -12.24 6.27 4.28
N GLN A 119 -12.76 7.49 4.27
CA GLN A 119 -14.18 7.74 4.15
C GLN A 119 -14.44 8.61 2.93
N PHE A 120 -15.14 8.02 1.95
CA PHE A 120 -15.63 8.72 0.77
C PHE A 120 -17.04 9.22 1.03
N LEU A 121 -17.35 10.43 0.57
CA LEU A 121 -18.66 11.06 0.78
C LEU A 121 -19.49 11.01 -0.50
N SER A 122 -18.98 11.53 -1.61
CA SER A 122 -19.73 11.60 -2.87
C SER A 122 -18.83 11.88 -4.08
N GLY A 123 -19.25 11.40 -5.25
CA GLY A 123 -18.54 11.66 -6.51
C GLY A 123 -17.28 10.82 -6.67
N GLU A 124 -16.68 10.91 -7.85
CA GLU A 124 -15.47 10.18 -8.22
C GLU A 124 -14.24 10.81 -7.57
N SER A 125 -13.55 10.06 -6.73
CA SER A 125 -12.29 10.48 -6.14
C SER A 125 -11.39 9.31 -5.77
N CYS A 126 -10.11 9.57 -5.56
CA CYS A 126 -9.16 8.62 -5.03
C CYS A 126 -8.17 9.23 -4.04
N PHE A 127 -7.72 8.41 -3.11
CA PHE A 127 -6.65 8.72 -2.17
C PHE A 127 -5.42 7.87 -2.48
N GLN A 128 -4.24 8.48 -2.37
CA GLN A 128 -2.94 7.82 -2.53
C GLN A 128 -2.14 7.92 -1.23
N THR A 129 -1.27 6.95 -1.00
CA THR A 129 -0.33 7.02 0.13
C THR A 129 0.73 8.10 -0.06
N ASN A 130 1.30 8.59 1.03
CA ASN A 130 2.44 9.50 1.04
C ASN A 130 3.73 8.89 0.47
N LEU A 131 3.92 7.57 0.66
CA LEU A 131 5.12 6.83 0.27
C LEU A 131 4.80 5.78 -0.80
N PRO A 132 5.73 5.53 -1.74
CA PRO A 132 5.60 4.43 -2.70
C PRO A 132 5.79 3.09 -2.02
N LEU A 133 5.35 2.01 -2.68
CA LEU A 133 5.71 0.64 -2.34
C LEU A 133 7.24 0.51 -2.36
N PRO A 134 7.86 -0.01 -1.29
CA PRO A 134 9.30 -0.20 -1.28
C PRO A 134 9.74 -1.26 -2.30
N ARG A 135 11.05 -1.38 -2.52
CA ARG A 135 11.63 -2.27 -3.54
C ARG A 135 12.72 -3.19 -3.00
N ASN A 136 12.84 -3.29 -1.68
CA ASN A 136 13.94 -3.99 -1.00
C ASN A 136 13.65 -5.49 -0.79
N GLN A 137 12.41 -5.92 -1.03
CA GLN A 137 11.94 -7.30 -0.86
C GLN A 137 11.25 -7.71 -2.15
N ASP A 138 11.24 -9.02 -2.44
CA ASP A 138 10.72 -9.52 -3.72
C ASP A 138 9.21 -9.24 -3.90
N VAL A 139 8.43 -9.27 -2.80
CA VAL A 139 6.99 -9.03 -2.80
C VAL A 139 6.58 -8.15 -1.64
N TYR A 140 5.77 -7.13 -1.93
CA TYR A 140 5.06 -6.33 -0.94
C TYR A 140 3.56 -6.58 -1.02
N TYR A 141 2.89 -6.51 0.11
CA TYR A 141 1.48 -6.86 0.25
C TYR A 141 0.79 -5.97 1.27
N TRP A 142 -0.46 -5.60 0.97
CA TRP A 142 -1.34 -4.86 1.86
C TRP A 142 -2.80 -5.25 1.58
N GLU A 143 -3.69 -4.97 2.53
CA GLU A 143 -5.10 -5.34 2.44
C GLU A 143 -6.01 -4.12 2.65
N ALA A 144 -7.12 -4.08 1.90
CA ALA A 144 -8.22 -3.16 2.13
C ALA A 144 -9.46 -3.95 2.53
N LYS A 145 -9.99 -3.66 3.72
CA LYS A 145 -11.28 -4.15 4.18
C LYS A 145 -12.36 -3.14 3.82
N ILE A 146 -13.38 -3.61 3.13
CA ILE A 146 -14.55 -2.80 2.82
C ILE A 146 -15.44 -2.78 4.07
N PHE A 147 -15.35 -1.72 4.86
CA PHE A 147 -16.09 -1.62 6.12
C PHE A 147 -17.58 -1.32 5.87
N GLU A 148 -17.85 -0.36 5.00
CA GLU A 148 -19.20 0.02 4.58
C GLU A 148 -19.21 0.32 3.08
N LYS A 149 -20.14 -0.30 2.35
CA LYS A 149 -20.30 -0.08 0.91
C LYS A 149 -21.76 -0.23 0.47
N PRO A 150 -22.44 0.87 0.13
CA PRO A 150 -23.72 0.83 -0.56
C PRO A 150 -23.64 0.05 -1.88
N ALA A 151 -24.75 -0.56 -2.29
CA ALA A 151 -24.81 -1.32 -3.54
C ALA A 151 -24.55 -0.45 -4.79
N THR A 152 -24.90 0.84 -4.72
CA THR A 152 -24.71 1.83 -5.79
C THR A 152 -23.27 2.33 -5.91
N THR A 153 -22.47 2.20 -4.84
CA THR A 153 -21.08 2.69 -4.82
C THR A 153 -20.13 1.65 -5.42
N THR A 154 -19.35 2.07 -6.41
CA THR A 154 -18.21 1.34 -6.94
C THR A 154 -16.95 1.79 -6.22
N VAL A 155 -16.15 0.82 -5.79
CA VAL A 155 -14.86 1.02 -5.13
C VAL A 155 -13.79 0.36 -5.99
N ALA A 156 -12.73 1.09 -6.29
CA ALA A 156 -11.57 0.62 -7.03
C ALA A 156 -10.36 0.57 -6.09
N ILE A 157 -9.80 -0.63 -5.88
CA ILE A 157 -8.67 -0.86 -4.98
C ILE A 157 -7.48 -1.32 -5.81
N GLY A 158 -6.34 -0.63 -5.68
CA GLY A 158 -5.13 -1.04 -6.40
C GLY A 158 -3.97 -0.08 -6.22
N VAL A 159 -3.24 0.16 -7.29
CA VAL A 159 -2.02 0.99 -7.27
C VAL A 159 -1.95 1.90 -8.48
N ALA A 160 -1.33 3.05 -8.30
CA ALA A 160 -1.10 4.02 -9.35
C ALA A 160 0.25 4.71 -9.17
N THR A 161 0.79 5.27 -10.24
CA THR A 161 1.93 6.21 -10.17
C THR A 161 1.49 7.55 -9.61
N LYS A 162 2.45 8.32 -9.07
CA LYS A 162 2.25 9.75 -8.83
C LYS A 162 2.96 10.58 -9.91
N PRO A 163 2.38 11.72 -10.32
CA PRO A 163 1.06 12.23 -9.93
C PRO A 163 -0.09 11.47 -10.63
N TYR A 164 -1.22 11.32 -9.93
CA TYR A 164 -2.45 10.71 -10.45
C TYR A 164 -3.63 11.70 -10.37
N PRO A 165 -4.55 11.72 -11.34
CA PRO A 165 -5.75 12.57 -11.25
C PRO A 165 -6.64 12.10 -10.08
N HIS A 166 -6.70 12.91 -9.02
CA HIS A 166 -7.39 12.57 -7.77
C HIS A 166 -8.91 12.44 -7.90
N PHE A 167 -9.51 12.92 -8.99
CA PHE A 167 -10.93 12.85 -9.32
C PHE A 167 -11.27 11.62 -10.21
N ARG A 168 -10.36 10.65 -10.31
CA ARG A 168 -10.54 9.44 -11.13
C ARG A 168 -10.28 8.19 -10.30
N LEU A 169 -10.92 7.09 -10.65
CA LEU A 169 -10.64 5.79 -10.04
C LEU A 169 -9.31 5.22 -10.54
N PRO A 170 -8.51 4.54 -9.70
CA PRO A 170 -7.31 3.82 -10.15
C PRO A 170 -7.66 2.74 -11.19
N GLY A 171 -6.73 2.44 -12.10
CA GLY A 171 -6.93 1.50 -13.21
C GLY A 171 -7.40 2.16 -14.51
N TRP A 172 -8.09 3.30 -14.41
CA TRP A 172 -8.60 4.03 -15.57
C TRP A 172 -7.53 4.84 -16.30
N ASN A 173 -6.58 5.43 -15.59
CA ASN A 173 -5.54 6.27 -16.18
C ASN A 173 -4.21 5.51 -16.27
N GLN A 174 -3.34 5.92 -17.20
CA GLN A 174 -2.08 5.23 -17.47
C GLN A 174 -1.23 4.96 -16.21
N HIS A 175 -0.52 3.82 -16.21
CA HIS A 175 0.37 3.37 -15.14
C HIS A 175 -0.35 3.12 -13.82
N SER A 176 -1.61 2.69 -13.91
CA SER A 176 -2.40 2.26 -12.74
C SER A 176 -3.17 0.99 -13.04
N ILE A 177 -3.41 0.21 -11.99
CA ILE A 177 -4.26 -0.97 -12.01
C ILE A 177 -5.14 -0.98 -10.78
N ALA A 178 -6.40 -1.39 -10.94
CA ALA A 178 -7.27 -1.63 -9.81
C ALA A 178 -8.28 -2.73 -10.07
N TYR A 179 -8.74 -3.32 -8.97
CA TYR A 179 -9.88 -4.20 -8.90
C TYR A 179 -11.14 -3.41 -8.59
N PHE A 180 -12.20 -3.60 -9.38
CA PHE A 180 -13.47 -2.89 -9.23
C PHE A 180 -14.49 -3.75 -8.48
N SER A 181 -15.05 -3.21 -7.39
CA SER A 181 -15.90 -3.96 -6.48
C SER A 181 -17.25 -4.36 -7.07
N ASN A 182 -17.82 -3.55 -7.97
CA ASN A 182 -19.14 -3.77 -8.54
C ASN A 182 -19.20 -4.94 -9.53
N THR A 183 -18.20 -5.08 -10.40
CA THR A 183 -18.16 -6.14 -11.42
C THR A 183 -17.22 -7.28 -11.07
N GLY A 184 -16.22 -7.04 -10.23
CA GLY A 184 -15.13 -7.98 -9.99
C GLY A 184 -14.04 -7.96 -11.07
N SER A 185 -14.12 -7.01 -12.00
CA SER A 185 -13.16 -6.87 -13.07
C SER A 185 -11.93 -6.05 -12.66
N LYS A 186 -10.86 -6.19 -13.44
CA LYS A 186 -9.67 -5.33 -13.36
C LYS A 186 -9.63 -4.33 -14.51
N TYR A 187 -9.16 -3.13 -14.21
CA TYR A 187 -8.82 -2.12 -15.21
C TYR A 187 -7.33 -1.83 -15.12
N PHE A 188 -6.66 -1.78 -16.27
CA PHE A 188 -5.23 -1.53 -16.37
C PHE A 188 -4.96 -0.44 -17.39
N SER A 189 -4.57 0.75 -16.91
CA SER A 189 -4.20 1.91 -17.71
C SER A 189 -5.26 2.40 -18.72
N ASN A 190 -6.50 1.96 -18.60
CA ASN A 190 -7.54 2.22 -19.59
C ASN A 190 -8.94 2.13 -18.96
N PRO A 191 -9.82 3.14 -19.11
CA PRO A 191 -11.15 3.12 -18.50
C PRO A 191 -12.18 2.29 -19.26
N PHE A 192 -11.88 1.89 -20.49
CA PHE A 192 -12.82 1.25 -21.40
C PHE A 192 -12.54 -0.24 -21.63
N HIS A 193 -11.34 -0.68 -21.25
CA HIS A 193 -10.93 -2.07 -21.37
C HIS A 193 -11.08 -2.77 -20.02
N GLU A 194 -12.33 -3.09 -19.69
CA GLU A 194 -12.64 -3.92 -18.53
C GLU A 194 -12.25 -5.38 -18.82
N LYS A 195 -11.51 -6.02 -17.91
CA LYS A 195 -11.20 -7.44 -17.99
C LYS A 195 -11.82 -8.20 -16.81
N PRO A 196 -12.69 -9.19 -17.04
CA PRO A 196 -13.14 -10.10 -15.99
C PRO A 196 -11.93 -10.71 -15.29
N TYR A 197 -11.98 -10.79 -13.98
CA TYR A 197 -10.82 -11.22 -13.21
C TYR A 197 -11.18 -11.96 -11.92
N GLY A 198 -12.15 -11.46 -11.17
CA GLY A 198 -12.67 -12.13 -9.98
C GLY A 198 -14.15 -11.84 -9.74
N PRO A 199 -14.69 -12.33 -8.62
CA PRO A 199 -16.08 -12.09 -8.23
C PRO A 199 -16.26 -10.72 -7.55
N PRO A 200 -17.42 -10.06 -7.67
CA PRO A 200 -17.65 -8.73 -7.10
C PRO A 200 -17.48 -8.70 -5.57
N LEU A 201 -17.01 -7.57 -5.05
CA LEU A 201 -16.75 -7.37 -3.62
C LEU A 201 -17.95 -6.74 -2.92
N GLN A 202 -18.22 -7.23 -1.71
CA GLN A 202 -19.29 -6.76 -0.85
C GLN A 202 -18.76 -6.15 0.45
N GLN A 203 -19.66 -5.58 1.23
CA GLN A 203 -19.34 -5.14 2.58
C GLN A 203 -18.79 -6.31 3.42
N GLY A 204 -17.72 -6.06 4.15
CA GLY A 204 -17.01 -7.04 4.97
C GLY A 204 -15.90 -7.79 4.24
N ASP A 205 -15.88 -7.78 2.89
CA ASP A 205 -14.80 -8.42 2.13
C ASP A 205 -13.46 -7.71 2.36
N VAL A 206 -12.40 -8.52 2.32
CA VAL A 206 -11.01 -8.05 2.37
C VAL A 206 -10.36 -8.35 1.03
N LEU A 207 -9.92 -7.31 0.34
CA LEU A 207 -9.14 -7.42 -0.88
C LEU A 207 -7.68 -7.11 -0.57
N GLY A 208 -6.79 -8.06 -0.87
CA GLY A 208 -5.35 -7.83 -0.80
C GLY A 208 -4.74 -7.47 -2.14
N VAL A 209 -3.66 -6.70 -2.11
CA VAL A 209 -2.88 -6.29 -3.27
C VAL A 209 -1.43 -6.69 -3.05
N GLY A 210 -0.94 -7.59 -3.89
CA GLY A 210 0.45 -8.03 -3.89
C GLY A 210 1.22 -7.47 -5.08
N TYR A 211 2.43 -6.98 -4.84
CA TYR A 211 3.30 -6.40 -5.86
C TYR A 211 4.67 -7.08 -5.85
N ARG A 212 5.06 -7.67 -6.99
CA ARG A 212 6.38 -8.25 -7.21
C ARG A 212 7.26 -7.27 -7.98
N HIS A 213 8.18 -6.61 -7.30
CA HIS A 213 8.91 -5.47 -7.89
C HIS A 213 9.80 -5.87 -9.08
N ARG A 214 10.46 -7.04 -9.06
CA ARG A 214 11.38 -7.47 -10.12
C ARG A 214 10.68 -7.67 -11.46
N SER A 215 9.52 -8.33 -11.44
CA SER A 215 8.74 -8.59 -12.65
C SER A 215 7.79 -7.45 -13.00
N GLY A 216 7.42 -6.60 -12.03
CA GLY A 216 6.35 -5.63 -12.16
C GLY A 216 4.98 -6.31 -12.17
N THR A 217 4.86 -7.47 -11.51
CA THR A 217 3.63 -8.25 -11.49
C THR A 217 2.78 -7.85 -10.30
N ILE A 218 1.49 -7.65 -10.53
CA ILE A 218 0.51 -7.39 -9.47
C ILE A 218 -0.48 -8.54 -9.45
N PHE A 219 -0.84 -8.98 -8.26
CA PHE A 219 -1.89 -9.97 -8.05
C PHE A 219 -2.81 -9.48 -6.94
N PHE A 220 -4.06 -9.92 -6.96
CA PHE A 220 -4.99 -9.63 -5.90
C PHE A 220 -5.29 -10.89 -5.08
N THR A 221 -5.76 -10.69 -3.87
CA THR A 221 -6.35 -11.75 -3.05
C THR A 221 -7.74 -11.30 -2.63
N ARG A 222 -8.64 -12.23 -2.40
CA ARG A 222 -9.95 -11.97 -1.82
C ARG A 222 -10.16 -12.90 -0.63
N ASN A 223 -10.45 -12.33 0.54
CA ASN A 223 -10.72 -13.06 1.77
C ASN A 223 -9.66 -14.14 2.06
N GLY A 224 -8.38 -13.77 1.87
CA GLY A 224 -7.23 -14.66 2.09
C GLY A 224 -6.98 -15.70 0.99
N ARG A 225 -7.71 -15.67 -0.13
CA ARG A 225 -7.44 -16.54 -1.30
C ARG A 225 -6.81 -15.74 -2.42
N ARG A 226 -5.66 -16.19 -2.92
CA ARG A 226 -4.98 -15.57 -4.06
C ARG A 226 -5.73 -15.81 -5.36
N LEU A 227 -5.86 -14.76 -6.17
CA LEU A 227 -6.35 -14.79 -7.54
C LEU A 227 -5.17 -14.85 -8.53
N ASP A 228 -5.46 -15.00 -9.82
CA ASP A 228 -4.44 -15.02 -10.88
C ASP A 228 -3.64 -13.72 -10.95
N ASP A 229 -2.53 -13.70 -11.66
CA ASP A 229 -1.78 -12.45 -11.82
C ASP A 229 -2.62 -11.42 -12.62
N ALA A 230 -2.76 -10.22 -12.05
CA ALA A 230 -3.63 -9.17 -12.56
C ALA A 230 -2.99 -8.37 -13.70
N CYS A 231 -1.70 -8.11 -13.61
CA CYS A 231 -0.90 -7.59 -14.72
C CYS A 231 0.57 -7.93 -14.53
N MET A 232 1.33 -7.83 -15.62
CA MET A 232 2.78 -7.90 -15.62
C MET A 232 3.41 -6.62 -16.18
N GLY A 233 4.69 -6.39 -15.90
CA GLY A 233 5.46 -5.29 -16.51
C GLY A 233 5.26 -3.90 -15.89
N LEU A 234 4.47 -3.73 -14.83
CA LEU A 234 4.27 -2.42 -14.20
C LEU A 234 5.42 -2.09 -13.23
N ARG A 235 6.53 -1.56 -13.78
CA ARG A 235 7.78 -1.28 -13.06
C ARG A 235 7.97 0.20 -12.69
N TRP A 236 6.96 0.80 -12.07
CA TRP A 236 6.99 2.19 -11.66
C TRP A 236 7.07 2.34 -10.13
N ASN A 237 7.29 3.56 -9.64
CA ASN A 237 7.08 3.87 -8.23
C ASN A 237 5.57 3.93 -8.01
N LEU A 238 5.04 2.84 -7.48
CA LEU A 238 3.61 2.62 -7.31
C LEU A 238 3.20 2.97 -5.90
N PHE A 239 2.08 3.65 -5.77
CA PHE A 239 1.50 4.05 -4.51
C PHE A 239 0.18 3.29 -4.34
N PRO A 240 -0.06 2.63 -3.18
CA PRO A 240 -1.39 2.18 -2.82
C PRO A 240 -2.41 3.29 -3.05
N THR A 241 -3.40 2.98 -3.89
CA THR A 241 -4.40 3.95 -4.35
C THR A 241 -5.77 3.30 -4.28
N ILE A 242 -6.70 3.98 -3.64
CA ILE A 242 -8.08 3.54 -3.50
C ILE A 242 -8.97 4.68 -3.97
N GLY A 243 -9.95 4.36 -4.81
CA GLY A 243 -10.96 5.33 -5.23
C GLY A 243 -12.37 4.80 -5.08
N ALA A 244 -13.32 5.70 -5.00
CA ALA A 244 -14.75 5.40 -5.02
C ALA A 244 -15.52 6.48 -5.79
N ASN A 245 -16.70 6.12 -6.30
CA ASN A 245 -17.61 7.04 -6.99
C ASN A 245 -18.80 7.49 -6.13
N GLY A 246 -18.82 7.11 -4.84
CA GLY A 246 -19.93 7.33 -3.93
C GLY A 246 -19.51 7.10 -2.48
N PRO A 247 -20.45 7.20 -1.53
CA PRO A 247 -20.14 7.04 -0.11
C PRO A 247 -19.69 5.62 0.20
N CYS A 248 -18.57 5.46 0.90
CA CYS A 248 -18.10 4.19 1.45
C CYS A 248 -17.00 4.40 2.49
N GLN A 249 -16.82 3.42 3.36
CA GLN A 249 -15.74 3.39 4.35
C GLN A 249 -14.84 2.18 4.12
N ILE A 250 -13.53 2.41 4.07
CA ILE A 250 -12.52 1.39 3.78
C ILE A 250 -11.40 1.51 4.79
N HIS A 251 -11.00 0.38 5.37
CA HIS A 251 -9.88 0.31 6.32
C HIS A 251 -8.71 -0.41 5.67
N VAL A 252 -7.53 0.20 5.71
CA VAL A 252 -6.35 -0.32 5.03
C VAL A 252 -5.34 -0.85 6.04
N ASN A 253 -4.89 -2.08 5.83
CA ASN A 253 -3.83 -2.72 6.58
C ASN A 253 -2.57 -2.81 5.70
N PHE A 254 -1.54 -2.04 6.04
CA PHE A 254 -0.21 -2.10 5.42
C PHE A 254 0.74 -3.10 6.10
N GLY A 255 0.25 -3.79 7.14
CA GLY A 255 1.01 -4.69 8.00
C GLY A 255 1.01 -4.27 9.47
N GLN A 256 0.16 -3.32 9.88
CA GLN A 256 -0.05 -3.00 11.31
C GLN A 256 -0.67 -4.18 12.05
N LEU A 257 -1.53 -4.93 11.36
CA LEU A 257 -2.22 -6.12 11.84
C LEU A 257 -1.85 -7.31 10.95
N GLY A 258 -2.08 -8.53 11.42
CA GLY A 258 -1.95 -9.72 10.59
C GLY A 258 -2.89 -9.66 9.38
N PHE A 259 -2.39 -10.12 8.23
CA PHE A 259 -3.17 -10.22 7.01
C PHE A 259 -4.13 -11.40 7.06
N VAL A 260 -5.26 -11.32 6.36
CA VAL A 260 -6.14 -12.48 6.12
C VAL A 260 -5.42 -13.50 5.23
N PHE A 261 -4.59 -13.03 4.30
CA PHE A 261 -3.77 -13.91 3.49
C PHE A 261 -2.54 -14.46 4.25
N VAL A 262 -2.59 -15.75 4.58
CA VAL A 262 -1.61 -16.41 5.46
C VAL A 262 -0.18 -16.40 4.87
N GLU A 263 -0.02 -16.55 3.55
CA GLU A 263 1.29 -16.57 2.92
C GLU A 263 2.05 -15.25 3.13
N ALA A 264 1.34 -14.11 3.07
CA ALA A 264 1.92 -12.80 3.32
C ALA A 264 2.44 -12.64 4.75
N ASN A 265 1.77 -13.25 5.74
CA ASN A 265 2.22 -13.25 7.12
C ASN A 265 3.48 -14.09 7.32
N ILE A 266 3.49 -15.32 6.78
CA ILE A 266 4.62 -16.25 6.91
C ILE A 266 5.88 -15.65 6.28
N LYS A 267 5.73 -15.04 5.09
CA LYS A 267 6.84 -14.44 4.34
C LYS A 267 7.13 -12.98 4.72
N LYS A 268 6.37 -12.40 5.65
CA LYS A 268 6.52 -11.03 6.15
C LYS A 268 6.50 -9.98 5.03
N TRP A 269 5.52 -10.06 4.14
CA TRP A 269 5.36 -9.17 2.98
C TRP A 269 4.76 -7.78 3.29
N GLY A 270 4.66 -7.39 4.56
CA GLY A 270 4.19 -6.05 4.94
C GLY A 270 5.12 -4.94 4.42
N LEU A 271 4.62 -3.71 4.34
CA LEU A 271 5.39 -2.60 3.75
C LEU A 271 6.61 -2.19 4.58
N ALA A 272 6.53 -2.34 5.90
CA ALA A 272 7.61 -2.08 6.84
C ALA A 272 7.37 -2.88 8.14
N PRO A 273 8.36 -2.94 9.05
CA PRO A 273 8.18 -3.55 10.36
C PRO A 273 7.01 -2.93 11.14
N VAL A 274 6.31 -3.75 11.93
CA VAL A 274 5.13 -3.32 12.73
C VAL A 274 5.49 -2.20 13.70
N HIS A 275 6.65 -2.31 14.35
CA HIS A 275 7.21 -1.30 15.24
C HIS A 275 8.47 -0.71 14.62
N GLY A 276 8.59 0.61 14.65
CA GLY A 276 9.84 1.27 14.31
C GLY A 276 10.82 1.30 15.48
N THR A 277 11.96 1.96 15.29
CA THR A 277 13.04 2.05 16.29
C THR A 277 12.84 3.17 17.29
N LEU A 278 11.79 3.98 17.16
CA LEU A 278 11.50 5.05 18.11
C LEU A 278 11.14 4.44 19.47
N ALA A 279 11.92 4.79 20.50
CA ALA A 279 11.56 4.42 21.87
C ALA A 279 10.17 5.01 22.20
N PRO A 280 9.33 4.29 22.97
CA PRO A 280 8.08 4.88 23.44
C PRO A 280 8.39 6.19 24.16
N PRO A 281 7.56 7.23 24.02
CA PRO A 281 7.77 8.47 24.75
C PRO A 281 7.88 8.14 26.24
N PRO A 282 8.80 8.78 26.99
CA PRO A 282 8.87 8.57 28.43
C PRO A 282 7.48 8.83 29.00
N ALA A 283 7.03 7.96 29.91
CA ALA A 283 5.78 8.19 30.60
C ALA A 283 5.90 9.53 31.31
N TYR A 284 5.21 10.55 30.81
CA TYR A 284 5.02 11.78 31.55
C TYR A 284 4.11 11.42 32.73
N GLY A 285 4.74 10.96 33.80
CA GLY A 285 4.08 10.80 35.09
C GLY A 285 3.49 12.14 35.47
N LEU A 286 2.21 12.14 35.81
CA LEU A 286 1.54 13.22 36.52
C LEU A 286 2.14 13.32 37.93
N GLU A 287 3.38 13.78 38.03
CA GLU A 287 4.02 14.07 39.31
C GLU A 287 4.72 15.42 39.22
N ALA A 288 3.91 16.47 39.29
CA ALA A 288 4.32 17.71 39.92
C ALA A 288 3.10 18.21 40.69
N ASP A 289 3.19 18.14 42.01
CA ASP A 289 2.36 18.82 43.01
C ASP A 289 1.28 19.72 42.40
N SER A 290 0.04 19.24 42.36
CA SER A 290 -1.09 20.14 42.30
C SER A 290 -1.08 20.95 43.60
N LEU A 291 -0.31 22.03 43.61
CA LEU A 291 -0.35 23.10 44.59
C LEU A 291 -1.78 23.65 44.57
N LEU A 292 -2.61 23.11 45.47
CA LEU A 292 -3.91 23.65 45.80
C LEU A 292 -3.68 25.09 46.28
N LEU A 293 -4.07 26.07 45.45
CA LEU A 293 -4.13 27.46 45.85
C LEU A 293 -5.19 27.60 46.94
N GLU A 294 -4.72 27.69 48.19
CA GLU A 294 -5.55 27.92 49.36
C GLU A 294 -6.16 29.33 49.28
N ARG A 295 -7.50 29.36 49.37
CA ARG A 295 -8.32 30.57 49.37
C ARG A 295 -8.03 31.34 50.66
N GLY A 296 -7.52 32.56 50.54
CA GLY A 296 -7.28 33.43 51.69
C GLY A 296 -8.58 33.81 52.39
N ASP A 297 -8.74 33.34 53.63
CA ASP A 297 -9.63 33.96 54.62
C ASP A 297 -8.78 34.39 55.83
N ASP A 298 -9.04 35.62 56.25
CA ASP A 298 -8.40 36.34 57.35
C ASP A 298 -8.47 35.59 58.69
N SER A 299 -7.35 35.55 59.43
CA SER A 299 -7.23 36.16 60.77
C SER A 299 -6.05 35.62 61.62
N SER A 300 -5.09 36.51 61.90
CA SER A 300 -4.37 36.70 63.18
C SER A 300 -3.70 35.54 63.97
N ARG A 301 -2.40 35.79 64.26
CA ARG A 301 -1.58 35.46 65.47
C ARG A 301 -0.66 34.21 65.49
N ARG A 302 0.64 34.52 65.27
CA ARG A 302 1.83 34.32 66.16
C ARG A 302 2.23 32.89 66.60
N THR A 303 3.49 32.53 66.28
CA THR A 303 4.64 32.19 67.19
C THR A 303 5.45 30.95 66.73
N THR A 304 6.72 31.18 66.34
CA THR A 304 8.00 30.50 66.71
C THR A 304 8.00 28.95 66.75
N THR A 305 8.96 28.17 66.22
CA THR A 305 10.42 28.19 66.45
C THR A 305 11.09 27.08 65.61
N MET A 306 12.39 27.21 65.36
CA MET A 306 13.31 26.27 64.69
C MET A 306 13.44 24.89 65.35
N THR A 307 13.85 23.85 64.59
CA THR A 307 15.12 23.10 64.79
C THR A 307 15.37 21.97 63.77
N ASN A 308 16.67 21.79 63.48
CA ASN A 308 17.36 20.69 62.78
C ASN A 308 16.91 19.26 63.16
N ASN A 309 17.01 18.28 62.25
CA ASN A 309 18.23 17.44 62.04
C ASN A 309 17.90 16.14 61.24
N GLU A 310 18.87 15.76 60.40
CA GLU A 310 19.32 14.39 60.08
C GLU A 310 18.50 13.35 59.27
N ARG A 311 19.28 12.58 58.51
CA ARG A 311 18.96 11.58 57.48
C ARG A 311 18.48 10.24 58.07
N GLN A 312 17.55 9.56 57.38
CA GLN A 312 17.59 8.12 57.07
C GLN A 312 16.50 7.72 56.04
N PRO A 313 16.70 6.66 55.23
CA PRO A 313 15.85 6.32 54.09
C PRO A 313 14.61 5.51 54.52
N LEU A 314 13.43 5.88 54.03
CA LEU A 314 12.19 5.14 54.30
C LEU A 314 11.98 4.03 53.27
N PHE A 315 11.84 2.81 53.81
CA PHE A 315 11.29 1.63 53.16
C PHE A 315 9.95 1.94 52.48
N MET A 316 9.80 1.59 51.21
CA MET A 316 8.50 1.53 50.53
C MET A 316 7.71 0.33 51.07
N PRO A 317 6.48 0.50 51.58
CA PRO A 317 5.61 -0.63 51.88
C PRO A 317 5.04 -1.20 50.57
N GLN A 318 5.16 -2.53 50.40
CA GLN A 318 4.47 -3.30 49.37
C GLN A 318 2.95 -3.10 49.49
N GLN A 319 2.33 -2.42 48.52
CA GLN A 319 0.88 -2.45 48.38
C GLN A 319 0.46 -3.80 47.78
N LEU A 320 -0.29 -4.58 48.57
CA LEU A 320 -0.97 -5.79 48.13
C LEU A 320 -2.03 -5.43 47.09
N TYR A 321 -1.93 -5.98 45.89
CA TYR A 321 -3.07 -6.06 44.98
C TYR A 321 -4.08 -7.09 45.52
N PRO A 322 -5.39 -6.80 45.53
CA PRO A 322 -6.39 -7.80 45.85
C PRO A 322 -6.45 -8.87 44.74
N PRO A 323 -6.65 -10.15 45.09
CA PRO A 323 -6.73 -11.22 44.09
C PRO A 323 -8.04 -11.11 43.26
N PRO A 324 -8.04 -11.56 42.00
CA PRO A 324 -9.23 -11.58 41.16
C PRO A 324 -10.25 -12.63 41.64
N PRO A 325 -11.55 -12.44 41.36
CA PRO A 325 -12.60 -13.35 41.82
C PRO A 325 -12.57 -14.68 41.05
N ASP A 326 -12.66 -15.78 41.79
CA ASP A 326 -12.77 -17.14 41.26
C ASP A 326 -14.11 -17.33 40.55
N TYR A 327 -14.07 -17.66 39.26
CA TYR A 327 -15.20 -18.27 38.57
C TYR A 327 -15.04 -19.78 38.62
N ASN A 328 -15.78 -20.44 39.52
CA ASN A 328 -16.19 -21.81 39.27
C ASN A 328 -17.50 -22.18 39.97
N THR A 329 -18.35 -22.81 39.16
CA THR A 329 -19.45 -23.74 39.46
C THR A 329 -20.71 -23.18 40.12
N PHE A 330 -21.75 -23.05 39.31
CA PHE A 330 -23.05 -23.63 39.66
C PHE A 330 -23.44 -24.67 38.61
N SER A 331 -23.87 -25.80 39.16
CA SER A 331 -24.42 -27.02 38.57
C SER A 331 -25.61 -26.80 37.65
#